data_AF-A0A4E0S122-F1
#
_entry.id   AF-A0A4E0S122-F1
#
_cell.length_a   1.000
_cell.length_b   1.000
_cell.length_c   1.000
_cell.angle_alpha   90.00
_cell.angle_beta   90.00
_cell.angle_gamma   90.00
#
_symmetry.space_group_name_H-M   'P 1'
#
loop_
_entity.id
_entity.type
_entity.pdbx_description
1 polymer ?
#
loop_
_entity_poly.entity_id
_entity_poly.type
_entity_poly.pdbx_seq_one_letter_code
_entity_poly.pdbx_strand_id
1 'polypeptide(L)'
;MFRLRGRYRMLSLSDVLGSHISRLSYGRVYSTTPLSSVTESARPTHDESDLDSLIRVLSPAGSAMFSENMHFSPVVFPDPVLDWGRMRRSLSARNWIPTIKLEHLEKMEQEMNRINQEIASMEQSRKSVKIHFPSEDNKEELREEARLLRSKQRELKTSLHELSFRFQKETLSFPNYVHEAYLPGPQSEPVKILQRGSSKKLIRWPTVASDQHITLAGTFLTDQLAVLEQTLLARTHLDWLTTWSSTCRVYPLALSDFARGPAVEGAGWPRVDRAIRLEPTRSDLVLFKPTSSNDCQAQISSEWLVNPHTSNYLVGSASLASFAAYLLRHRITDPRALPLRLLSLGSVYTTTAPDNEDELPGAIAGKSSASNGDSHLFPPFKQRKQVSLVGLTPKSEDCEAEFQRLTDQLIEFWTQFQPVWPMRLVYTPAEHLWPCEMARSAIELHLDSESPTVQLASVSLLGDWISRRIGLKNPKSSTRSSNETKNPYTHMVYAQLMDIRSIFAGFERTGVLERGPV
;
A
#
# COMPACT_ATOMS: atom_id res chain seq x y z
N MET A 1 0.59 15.97 40.18
CA MET A 1 0.13 17.36 40.39
C MET A 1 1.30 18.28 40.06
N PHE A 2 1.36 18.84 38.84
CA PHE A 2 2.13 20.05 38.52
C PHE A 2 1.47 20.69 37.28
N ARG A 3 0.92 21.88 37.47
CA ARG A 3 0.33 22.77 36.45
C ARG A 3 1.39 23.78 36.03
N LEU A 4 1.52 24.04 34.74
CA LEU A 4 2.15 25.26 34.25
C LEU A 4 1.19 25.96 33.27
N ARG A 5 0.71 27.13 33.71
CA ARG A 5 -0.05 28.12 32.94
C ARG A 5 0.96 29.03 32.22
N GLY A 6 0.70 29.34 30.96
CA GLY A 6 1.35 30.43 30.22
C GLY A 6 0.32 31.21 29.43
N ARG A 7 0.18 32.51 29.76
CA ARG A 7 -0.78 33.48 29.20
C ARG A 7 -0.40 33.89 27.77
N TYR A 8 -1.38 33.97 26.87
CA TYR A 8 -1.24 34.66 25.58
C TYR A 8 -1.53 36.16 25.74
N ARG A 9 -0.64 37.02 25.23
CA ARG A 9 -0.89 38.44 24.97
C ARG A 9 -1.21 38.61 23.48
N MET A 10 -2.34 39.27 23.23
CA MET A 10 -2.74 39.80 21.92
C MET A 10 -1.86 40.99 21.54
N LEU A 11 -1.41 41.03 20.28
CA LEU A 11 -1.05 42.27 19.56
C LEU A 11 -1.58 42.13 18.14
N SER A 12 -2.50 43.02 17.76
CA SER A 12 -2.90 43.26 16.38
C SER A 12 -1.99 44.31 15.77
N LEU A 13 -1.60 44.13 14.50
CA LEU A 13 -1.28 45.25 13.60
C LEU A 13 -1.51 44.83 12.14
N SER A 14 -2.18 45.76 11.47
CA SER A 14 -2.68 45.89 10.10
C SER A 14 -1.68 45.68 8.96
N ASP A 15 -2.21 45.11 7.87
CA ASP A 15 -1.96 45.34 6.44
C ASP A 15 -0.60 45.87 5.97
N VAL A 16 0.18 44.99 5.31
CA VAL A 16 0.93 45.30 4.08
C VAL A 16 0.96 44.04 3.20
N LEU A 17 0.64 44.24 1.91
CA LEU A 17 0.59 43.29 0.80
C LEU A 17 1.83 42.37 0.66
N GLY A 18 1.57 41.12 0.24
CA GLY A 18 2.51 40.35 -0.58
C GLY A 18 3.55 39.51 0.17
N SER A 19 3.13 38.42 0.83
CA SER A 19 3.82 37.11 0.84
C SER A 19 3.16 36.22 1.90
N HIS A 20 2.50 35.15 1.45
CA HIS A 20 2.09 34.07 2.35
C HIS A 20 2.96 32.84 2.10
N ILE A 21 4.21 32.93 2.57
CA ILE A 21 4.88 31.75 3.14
C ILE A 21 4.27 31.59 4.54
N SER A 22 3.23 30.76 4.64
CA SER A 22 2.75 30.31 5.93
C SER A 22 3.82 29.40 6.55
N ARG A 23 4.58 29.97 7.49
CA ARG A 23 5.48 29.26 8.41
C ARG A 23 4.77 28.02 8.97
N LEU A 24 5.17 26.85 8.48
CA LEU A 24 4.91 25.57 9.13
C LEU A 24 5.59 25.61 10.51
N SER A 25 4.78 25.65 11.56
CA SER A 25 5.24 25.36 12.91
C SER A 25 5.68 23.90 12.95
N TYR A 26 6.99 23.66 12.94
CA TYR A 26 7.61 22.35 13.14
C TYR A 26 7.18 21.78 14.51
N GLY A 27 6.17 20.93 14.50
CA GLY A 27 5.92 20.01 15.61
C GLY A 27 7.02 18.96 15.61
N ARG A 28 8.05 19.12 16.46
CA ARG A 28 8.98 18.03 16.76
C ARG A 28 8.22 16.91 17.45
N VAL A 29 8.01 15.81 16.73
CA VAL A 29 7.61 14.53 17.34
C VAL A 29 8.89 13.86 17.80
N TYR A 30 9.13 13.92 19.11
CA TYR A 30 10.21 13.16 19.74
C TYR A 30 9.80 11.68 19.79
N SER A 31 10.57 10.81 19.14
CA SER A 31 10.53 9.38 19.43
C SER A 31 11.04 9.16 20.85
N THR A 32 10.21 8.58 21.72
CA THR A 32 10.52 8.39 23.16
C THR A 32 11.15 7.03 23.47
N THR A 33 11.78 6.36 22.50
CA THR A 33 12.63 5.21 22.80
C THR A 33 14.09 5.64 22.81
N PRO A 34 14.77 5.66 23.99
CA PRO A 34 16.20 5.86 24.01
C PRO A 34 16.86 4.68 23.29
N LEU A 35 17.64 5.00 22.24
CA LEU A 35 18.60 4.07 21.65
C LEU A 35 19.61 3.72 22.76
N SER A 36 19.46 2.54 23.35
CA SER A 36 20.48 1.96 24.21
C SER A 36 21.77 1.85 23.39
N SER A 37 22.83 2.47 23.90
CA SER A 37 24.18 2.45 23.38
C SER A 37 24.59 1.04 22.96
N VAL A 38 24.71 0.82 21.65
CA VAL A 38 25.44 -0.33 21.11
C VAL A 38 26.91 -0.08 21.44
N THR A 39 27.43 -0.85 22.38
CA THR A 39 28.86 -0.94 22.66
C THR A 39 29.57 -1.36 21.37
N GLU A 40 30.46 -0.49 20.88
CA GLU A 40 31.44 -0.83 19.86
C GLU A 40 32.27 -2.01 20.37
N SER A 41 32.00 -3.22 19.89
CA SER A 41 32.90 -4.35 20.08
C SER A 41 33.10 -5.08 18.76
N ALA A 42 34.38 -5.14 18.36
CA ALA A 42 34.98 -5.90 17.28
C ALA A 42 34.67 -5.41 15.84
N ARG A 43 35.61 -4.63 15.29
CA ARG A 43 35.80 -4.49 13.83
C ARG A 43 36.12 -5.88 13.25
N PRO A 44 35.38 -6.40 12.25
CA PRO A 44 35.81 -7.57 11.49
C PRO A 44 36.91 -7.14 10.50
N THR A 45 37.97 -7.93 10.44
CA THR A 45 39.12 -7.78 9.53
C THR A 45 38.86 -8.41 8.15
N HIS A 46 37.68 -8.20 7.57
CA HIS A 46 37.37 -8.64 6.21
C HIS A 46 37.35 -7.45 5.26
N ASP A 47 37.94 -7.61 4.07
CA ASP A 47 38.00 -6.61 3.01
C ASP A 47 36.62 -5.96 2.80
N GLU A 48 36.49 -4.66 3.07
CA GLU A 48 35.22 -3.94 2.99
C GLU A 48 34.59 -3.99 1.58
N SER A 49 35.42 -4.18 0.54
CA SER A 49 34.96 -4.36 -0.85
C SER A 49 34.13 -5.63 -1.06
N ASP A 50 34.41 -6.69 -0.31
CA ASP A 50 33.71 -7.97 -0.44
C ASP A 50 32.35 -7.92 0.26
N LEU A 51 32.25 -7.16 1.35
CA LEU A 51 30.98 -6.94 2.04
C LEU A 51 30.04 -6.06 1.22
N ASP A 52 30.53 -4.98 0.62
CA ASP A 52 29.69 -4.08 -0.17
C ASP A 52 29.17 -4.75 -1.46
N SER A 53 29.97 -5.60 -2.09
CA SER A 53 29.53 -6.41 -3.24
C SER A 53 28.52 -7.49 -2.83
N LEU A 54 28.70 -8.13 -1.68
CA LEU A 54 27.74 -9.08 -1.10
C LEU A 54 26.40 -8.41 -0.77
N ILE A 55 26.41 -7.22 -0.15
CA ILE A 55 25.20 -6.50 0.27
C ILE A 55 24.23 -6.26 -0.89
N ARG A 56 24.74 -6.02 -2.11
CA ARG A 56 23.93 -5.75 -3.30
C ARG A 56 23.08 -6.93 -3.75
N VAL A 57 23.55 -8.16 -3.51
CA VAL A 57 22.86 -9.39 -3.93
C VAL A 57 21.99 -10.00 -2.85
N LEU A 58 22.13 -9.58 -1.58
CA LEU A 58 21.32 -10.11 -0.48
C LEU A 58 19.86 -9.67 -0.59
N SER A 59 18.93 -10.61 -0.59
CA SER A 59 17.49 -10.36 -0.51
C SER A 59 17.02 -10.26 0.94
N PRO A 60 15.87 -9.61 1.23
CA PRO A 60 15.30 -9.64 2.57
C PRO A 60 15.05 -11.08 3.01
N ALA A 61 15.31 -11.38 4.28
CA ALA A 61 15.19 -12.72 4.85
C ALA A 61 13.73 -13.11 5.11
N GLY A 62 12.93 -13.13 4.04
CA GLY A 62 11.51 -13.48 4.03
C GLY A 62 10.56 -12.30 3.98
N SER A 63 9.30 -12.54 4.35
CA SER A 63 8.23 -11.54 4.39
C SER A 63 8.42 -10.48 5.47
N ALA A 64 8.00 -9.25 5.19
CA ALA A 64 7.92 -8.16 6.16
C ALA A 64 6.60 -8.16 6.96
N MET A 65 5.65 -9.03 6.63
CA MET A 65 4.32 -9.10 7.25
C MET A 65 4.19 -10.20 8.30
N PHE A 66 5.09 -11.19 8.30
CA PHE A 66 5.10 -12.29 9.27
C PHE A 66 6.52 -12.82 9.51
N SER A 67 6.70 -13.52 10.63
CA SER A 67 8.02 -13.90 11.15
C SER A 67 8.60 -15.15 10.47
N GLU A 68 9.04 -15.06 9.22
CA GLU A 68 9.63 -16.24 8.54
C GLU A 68 10.98 -16.67 9.11
N ASN A 69 11.73 -15.71 9.64
CA ASN A 69 13.03 -15.92 10.22
C ASN A 69 12.99 -15.60 11.72
N MET A 70 13.46 -16.51 12.56
CA MET A 70 13.45 -16.37 14.03
C MET A 70 14.28 -15.18 14.55
N HIS A 71 15.20 -14.64 13.73
CA HIS A 71 16.03 -13.49 14.08
C HIS A 71 15.30 -12.16 13.92
N PHE A 72 14.15 -12.14 13.26
CA PHE A 72 13.35 -10.94 13.06
C PHE A 72 11.96 -11.13 13.66
N SER A 73 11.36 -10.04 14.12
CA SER A 73 10.01 -10.05 14.67
C SER A 73 9.15 -9.01 13.94
N PRO A 74 7.94 -9.39 13.51
CA PRO A 74 7.09 -8.51 12.73
C PRO A 74 6.61 -7.33 13.58
N VAL A 75 6.61 -6.15 12.94
CA VAL A 75 6.18 -4.89 13.57
C VAL A 75 4.65 -4.74 13.53
N VAL A 76 4.00 -5.49 12.65
CA VAL A 76 2.54 -5.53 12.45
C VAL A 76 2.10 -6.98 12.42
N PHE A 77 0.89 -7.24 12.90
CA PHE A 77 0.27 -8.57 12.86
C PHE A 77 -0.96 -8.49 11.94
N PRO A 78 -0.84 -8.95 10.69
CA PRO A 78 -1.95 -8.99 9.76
C PRO A 78 -3.11 -9.82 10.28
N ASP A 79 -4.31 -9.43 9.89
CA ASP A 79 -5.56 -10.10 10.29
C ASP A 79 -6.47 -10.33 9.06
N PRO A 80 -6.02 -11.18 8.11
CA PRO A 80 -6.79 -11.47 6.91
C PRO A 80 -8.10 -12.19 7.28
N VAL A 81 -9.22 -11.74 6.73
CA VAL A 81 -10.51 -12.42 6.86
C VAL A 81 -10.78 -13.20 5.59
N LEU A 82 -11.08 -14.49 5.74
CA LEU A 82 -11.32 -15.41 4.64
C LEU A 82 -12.75 -15.92 4.66
N ASP A 83 -13.51 -15.52 3.65
CA ASP A 83 -14.71 -16.18 3.19
C ASP A 83 -14.30 -17.04 1.99
N TRP A 84 -14.18 -18.35 2.20
CA TRP A 84 -13.73 -19.29 1.17
C TRP A 84 -14.61 -19.28 -0.08
N GLY A 85 -15.91 -19.02 0.06
CA GLY A 85 -16.83 -18.92 -1.06
C GLY A 85 -16.53 -17.71 -1.92
N ARG A 86 -16.38 -16.53 -1.29
CA ARG A 86 -15.98 -15.30 -1.98
C ARG A 86 -14.57 -15.38 -2.55
N MET A 87 -13.64 -15.99 -1.82
CA MET A 87 -12.25 -16.13 -2.26
C MET A 87 -12.15 -17.00 -3.51
N ARG A 88 -12.84 -18.15 -3.55
CA ARG A 88 -12.86 -19.04 -4.72
C ARG A 88 -13.41 -18.34 -5.97
N ARG A 89 -14.48 -17.53 -5.81
CA ARG A 89 -15.01 -16.69 -6.91
C ARG A 89 -14.00 -15.63 -7.35
N SER A 90 -13.36 -14.94 -6.40
CA SER A 90 -12.34 -13.92 -6.68
C SER A 90 -11.14 -14.50 -7.45
N LEU A 91 -10.59 -15.62 -6.99
CA LEU A 91 -9.47 -16.30 -7.63
C LEU A 91 -9.84 -16.76 -9.05
N SER A 92 -11.03 -17.34 -9.23
CA SER A 92 -11.53 -17.74 -10.54
C SER A 92 -11.69 -16.55 -11.48
N ALA A 93 -12.27 -15.44 -11.02
CA ALA A 93 -12.47 -14.24 -11.84
C ALA A 93 -11.16 -13.57 -12.24
N ARG A 94 -10.09 -13.73 -11.43
CA ARG A 94 -8.76 -13.19 -11.71
C ARG A 94 -7.88 -14.11 -12.55
N ASN A 95 -8.39 -15.26 -13.00
CA ASN A 95 -7.61 -16.33 -13.61
C ASN A 95 -6.38 -16.73 -12.75
N TRP A 96 -6.51 -16.65 -11.43
CA TRP A 96 -5.42 -16.97 -10.51
C TRP A 96 -5.57 -18.39 -9.99
N ILE A 97 -4.65 -19.25 -10.41
CA ILE A 97 -4.50 -20.61 -9.88
C ILE A 97 -3.59 -20.54 -8.64
N PRO A 98 -4.10 -20.74 -7.42
CA PRO A 98 -3.26 -20.73 -6.24
C PRO A 98 -2.31 -21.94 -6.24
N THR A 99 -1.07 -21.72 -5.81
CA THR A 99 -0.04 -22.79 -5.69
C THR A 99 -0.49 -23.88 -4.71
N ILE A 100 -1.22 -23.49 -3.66
CA ILE A 100 -1.81 -24.39 -2.68
C ILE A 100 -3.30 -24.54 -2.92
N LYS A 101 -3.78 -25.78 -2.84
CA LYS A 101 -5.20 -26.13 -2.91
C LYS A 101 -5.97 -25.48 -1.76
N LEU A 102 -7.03 -24.75 -2.06
CA LEU A 102 -7.89 -24.08 -1.07
C LEU A 102 -8.39 -25.06 0.00
N GLU A 103 -8.69 -26.30 -0.38
CA GLU A 103 -9.17 -27.35 0.53
C GLU A 103 -8.14 -27.71 1.62
N HIS A 104 -6.84 -27.53 1.34
CA HIS A 104 -5.80 -27.72 2.34
C HIS A 104 -5.83 -26.61 3.40
N LEU A 105 -5.99 -25.35 2.97
CA LEU A 105 -6.06 -24.21 3.88
C LEU A 105 -7.36 -24.22 4.71
N GLU A 106 -8.49 -24.63 4.11
CA GLU A 106 -9.74 -24.86 4.83
C GLU A 106 -9.57 -25.90 5.96
N LYS A 107 -8.80 -26.98 5.71
CA LYS A 107 -8.47 -27.97 6.75
C LYS A 107 -7.56 -27.41 7.82
N MET A 108 -6.56 -26.61 7.46
CA MET A 108 -5.67 -25.95 8.44
C MET A 108 -6.47 -25.01 9.34
N GLU A 109 -7.41 -24.23 8.81
CA GLU A 109 -8.28 -23.36 9.60
C GLU A 109 -9.16 -24.17 10.57
N GLN A 110 -9.75 -25.28 10.10
CA GLN A 110 -10.51 -26.19 10.98
C GLN A 110 -9.66 -26.76 12.10
N GLU A 111 -8.42 -27.15 11.82
CA GLU A 111 -7.48 -27.66 12.82
C GLU A 111 -7.06 -26.57 13.81
N MET A 112 -6.78 -25.35 13.36
CA MET A 112 -6.52 -24.19 14.23
C MET A 112 -7.70 -23.93 15.17
N ASN A 113 -8.93 -23.99 14.66
CA ASN A 113 -10.14 -23.82 15.46
C ASN A 113 -10.32 -24.92 16.51
N ARG A 114 -10.02 -26.18 16.17
CA ARG A 114 -10.03 -27.30 17.12
C ARG A 114 -9.00 -27.11 18.23
N ILE A 115 -7.75 -26.78 17.87
CA ILE A 115 -6.69 -26.54 18.86
C ILE A 115 -7.06 -25.37 19.78
N ASN A 116 -7.63 -24.28 19.24
CA ASN A 116 -8.12 -23.16 20.05
C ASN A 116 -9.20 -23.58 21.05
N GLN A 117 -10.15 -24.42 20.63
CA GLN A 117 -11.20 -24.97 21.51
C GLN A 117 -10.59 -25.85 22.62
N GLU A 118 -9.61 -26.68 22.29
CA GLU A 118 -8.90 -27.51 23.27
C GLU A 118 -8.13 -26.65 24.28
N ILE A 119 -7.41 -25.62 23.83
CA ILE A 119 -6.72 -24.67 24.71
C ILE A 119 -7.73 -23.98 25.65
N ALA A 120 -8.87 -23.53 25.15
CA ALA A 120 -9.91 -22.89 25.96
C ALA A 120 -10.51 -23.86 26.99
N SER A 121 -10.78 -25.10 26.60
CA SER A 121 -11.23 -26.18 27.49
C SER A 121 -10.20 -26.46 28.60
N MET A 122 -8.91 -26.58 28.26
CA MET A 122 -7.85 -26.76 29.24
C MET A 122 -7.70 -25.56 30.19
N GLU A 123 -7.90 -24.33 29.70
CA GLU A 123 -7.92 -23.14 30.56
C GLU A 123 -9.09 -23.16 31.54
N GLN A 124 -10.25 -23.70 31.14
CA GLN A 124 -11.40 -23.89 32.00
C GLN A 124 -11.16 -24.99 33.04
N SER A 125 -10.62 -26.15 32.65
CA SER A 125 -10.22 -27.23 33.58
C SER A 125 -9.16 -26.77 34.57
N ARG A 126 -8.22 -25.92 34.13
CA ARG A 126 -7.23 -25.33 35.04
C ARG A 126 -7.86 -24.38 36.06
N LYS A 127 -8.91 -23.64 35.68
CA LYS A 127 -9.66 -22.77 36.61
C LYS A 127 -10.42 -23.61 37.65
N SER A 128 -11.02 -24.74 37.27
CA SER A 128 -11.71 -25.63 38.23
C SER A 128 -10.73 -26.29 39.20
N VAL A 129 -9.58 -26.81 38.74
CA VAL A 129 -8.52 -27.36 39.62
C VAL A 129 -8.05 -26.32 40.64
N LYS A 130 -7.91 -25.04 40.22
CA LYS A 130 -7.52 -23.95 41.12
C LYS A 130 -8.59 -23.63 42.19
N ILE A 131 -9.86 -23.86 41.89
CA ILE A 131 -10.98 -23.65 42.84
C ILE A 131 -11.03 -24.77 43.88
N HIS A 132 -10.70 -26.01 43.51
CA HIS A 132 -10.66 -27.17 44.43
C HIS A 132 -9.38 -27.29 45.27
N PHE A 133 -8.34 -26.55 44.90
CA PHE A 133 -7.05 -26.51 45.60
C PHE A 133 -7.08 -26.18 47.12
N PRO A 134 -8.01 -25.35 47.65
CA PRO A 134 -8.08 -25.04 49.08
C PRO A 134 -8.83 -26.09 49.93
N SER A 135 -9.59 -27.02 49.32
CA SER A 135 -10.61 -27.81 50.05
C SER A 135 -10.29 -29.30 50.24
N GLU A 136 -9.25 -29.85 49.61
CA GLU A 136 -8.98 -31.30 49.64
C GLU A 136 -7.63 -31.70 50.24
N ASP A 137 -7.62 -32.88 50.87
CA ASP A 137 -6.43 -33.57 51.41
C ASP A 137 -5.50 -34.14 50.31
N ASN A 138 -5.97 -34.27 49.06
CA ASN A 138 -5.22 -34.79 47.91
C ASN A 138 -4.40 -33.72 47.15
N LYS A 139 -3.55 -33.00 47.88
CA LYS A 139 -2.76 -31.87 47.34
C LYS A 139 -1.71 -32.27 46.30
N GLU A 140 -1.18 -33.49 46.32
CA GLU A 140 -0.12 -33.94 45.42
C GLU A 140 -0.68 -34.29 44.03
N GLU A 141 -1.78 -35.03 43.96
CA GLU A 141 -2.46 -35.40 42.71
C GLU A 141 -2.94 -34.16 41.94
N LEU A 142 -3.57 -33.20 42.64
CA LEU A 142 -4.00 -31.93 42.05
C LEU A 142 -2.83 -31.07 41.52
N ARG A 143 -1.63 -31.19 42.12
CA ARG A 143 -0.41 -30.53 41.63
C ARG A 143 0.10 -31.18 40.36
N GLU A 144 0.11 -32.52 40.29
CA GLU A 144 0.52 -33.27 39.11
C GLU A 144 -0.41 -33.02 37.93
N GLU A 145 -1.73 -33.05 38.17
CA GLU A 145 -2.73 -32.73 37.16
C GLU A 145 -2.55 -31.29 36.62
N ALA A 146 -2.35 -30.32 37.52
CA ALA A 146 -2.10 -28.93 37.13
C ALA A 146 -0.77 -28.76 36.34
N ARG A 147 0.26 -29.56 36.62
CA ARG A 147 1.51 -29.58 35.85
C ARG A 147 1.30 -30.18 34.46
N LEU A 148 0.60 -31.30 34.38
CA LEU A 148 0.27 -31.96 33.11
C LEU A 148 -0.55 -31.05 32.20
N LEU A 149 -1.57 -30.39 32.74
CA LEU A 149 -2.38 -29.42 32.00
C LEU A 149 -1.54 -28.25 31.47
N ARG A 150 -0.54 -27.77 32.22
CA ARG A 150 0.37 -26.71 31.75
C ARG A 150 1.30 -27.18 30.64
N SER A 151 1.79 -28.42 30.70
CA SER A 151 2.65 -28.98 29.64
C SER A 151 1.86 -29.11 28.34
N LYS A 152 0.70 -29.78 28.40
CA LYS A 152 -0.19 -29.96 27.24
C LYS A 152 -0.65 -28.62 26.65
N GLN A 153 -1.01 -27.66 27.50
CA GLN A 153 -1.37 -26.32 27.04
C GLN A 153 -0.20 -25.62 26.33
N ARG A 154 1.03 -25.80 26.80
CA ARG A 154 2.22 -25.22 26.17
C ARG A 154 2.48 -25.87 24.81
N GLU A 155 2.40 -27.19 24.73
CA GLU A 155 2.54 -27.96 23.49
C GLU A 155 1.50 -27.52 22.45
N LEU A 156 0.22 -27.45 22.83
CA LEU A 156 -0.84 -26.98 21.94
C LEU A 156 -0.63 -25.52 21.48
N LYS A 157 -0.14 -24.64 22.36
CA LYS A 157 0.17 -23.25 21.97
C LYS A 157 1.31 -23.18 20.95
N THR A 158 2.33 -24.03 21.07
CA THR A 158 3.41 -24.14 20.09
C THR A 158 2.88 -24.66 18.76
N SER A 159 2.13 -25.77 18.76
CA SER A 159 1.53 -26.33 17.55
C SER A 159 0.58 -25.35 16.86
N LEU A 160 -0.25 -24.63 17.63
CA LEU A 160 -1.12 -23.58 17.11
C LEU A 160 -0.31 -22.45 16.46
N HIS A 161 0.80 -22.05 17.08
CA HIS A 161 1.66 -21.00 16.55
C HIS A 161 2.28 -21.40 15.21
N GLU A 162 2.83 -22.61 15.10
CA GLU A 162 3.39 -23.15 13.86
C GLU A 162 2.34 -23.33 12.76
N LEU A 163 1.14 -23.78 13.12
CA LEU A 163 0.03 -23.94 12.18
C LEU A 163 -0.49 -22.58 11.70
N SER A 164 -0.67 -21.63 12.63
CA SER A 164 -1.07 -20.25 12.34
C SER A 164 -0.04 -19.55 11.44
N PHE A 165 1.25 -19.81 11.66
CA PHE A 165 2.31 -19.26 10.83
C PHE A 165 2.20 -19.76 9.39
N ARG A 166 2.10 -21.08 9.19
CA ARG A 166 1.92 -21.66 7.85
C ARG A 166 0.65 -21.17 7.18
N PHE A 167 -0.45 -21.06 7.93
CA PHE A 167 -1.71 -20.53 7.42
C PHE A 167 -1.57 -19.06 6.98
N GLN A 168 -0.96 -18.21 7.80
CA GLN A 168 -0.76 -16.79 7.48
C GLN A 168 0.11 -16.59 6.24
N LYS A 169 1.20 -17.36 6.12
CA LYS A 169 2.11 -17.31 4.97
C LYS A 169 1.36 -17.44 3.64
N GLU A 170 0.49 -18.43 3.58
CA GLU A 170 -0.27 -18.74 2.36
C GLU A 170 -1.41 -17.73 2.14
N THR A 171 -2.15 -17.41 3.20
CA THR A 171 -3.33 -16.55 3.10
C THR A 171 -2.99 -15.09 2.83
N LEU A 172 -1.80 -14.62 3.24
CA LEU A 172 -1.30 -13.29 2.89
C LEU A 172 -0.84 -13.17 1.43
N SER A 173 -0.71 -14.27 0.69
CA SER A 173 -0.50 -14.22 -0.76
C SER A 173 -1.80 -13.93 -1.53
N PHE A 174 -2.97 -14.14 -0.91
CA PHE A 174 -4.24 -14.04 -1.61
C PHE A 174 -4.65 -12.58 -1.94
N PRO A 175 -5.27 -12.38 -3.11
CA PRO A 175 -5.84 -11.10 -3.48
C PRO A 175 -7.07 -10.79 -2.63
N ASN A 176 -7.52 -9.56 -2.74
CA ASN A 176 -8.78 -9.08 -2.21
C ASN A 176 -9.96 -9.67 -2.99
N TYR A 177 -11.14 -9.62 -2.38
CA TYR A 177 -12.38 -10.05 -3.02
C TYR A 177 -12.71 -9.14 -4.21
N VAL A 178 -13.06 -9.73 -5.35
CA VAL A 178 -13.64 -8.99 -6.47
C VAL A 178 -15.07 -8.58 -6.12
N HIS A 179 -15.43 -7.34 -6.46
CA HIS A 179 -16.79 -6.84 -6.29
C HIS A 179 -17.62 -7.14 -7.55
N GLU A 180 -18.59 -8.04 -7.41
CA GLU A 180 -19.35 -8.61 -8.55
C GLU A 180 -20.11 -7.55 -9.38
N ALA A 181 -20.58 -6.47 -8.75
CA ALA A 181 -21.33 -5.41 -9.44
C ALA A 181 -20.48 -4.55 -10.40
N TYR A 182 -19.15 -4.60 -10.31
CA TYR A 182 -18.25 -3.75 -11.12
C TYR A 182 -17.38 -4.57 -12.08
N LEU A 183 -17.74 -5.85 -12.30
CA LEU A 183 -17.08 -6.67 -13.31
C LEU A 183 -17.58 -6.27 -14.70
N PRO A 184 -16.69 -5.97 -15.67
CA PRO A 184 -17.12 -5.76 -17.04
C PRO A 184 -17.73 -7.05 -17.61
N GLY A 185 -18.71 -6.90 -18.49
CA GLY A 185 -19.23 -8.02 -19.28
C GLY A 185 -18.17 -8.58 -20.24
N PRO A 186 -18.47 -9.70 -20.94
CA PRO A 186 -17.54 -10.34 -21.87
C PRO A 186 -17.06 -9.44 -23.03
N GLN A 187 -17.76 -8.33 -23.28
CA GLN A 187 -17.26 -7.23 -24.09
C GLN A 187 -17.03 -6.07 -23.11
N SER A 188 -15.77 -5.65 -22.91
CA SER A 188 -15.36 -4.55 -22.04
C SER A 188 -15.91 -3.20 -22.52
N GLU A 189 -17.23 -3.07 -22.51
CA GLU A 189 -17.96 -1.92 -23.01
C GLU A 189 -17.78 -0.71 -22.09
N PRO A 190 -17.75 0.51 -22.66
CA PRO A 190 -17.72 1.71 -21.86
C PRO A 190 -18.96 1.79 -20.97
N VAL A 191 -18.74 2.03 -19.68
CA VAL A 191 -19.80 2.33 -18.71
C VAL A 191 -20.46 3.66 -19.07
N LYS A 192 -19.65 4.64 -19.49
CA LYS A 192 -20.10 5.98 -19.85
C LYS A 192 -19.16 6.62 -20.86
N ILE A 193 -19.70 7.20 -21.92
CA ILE A 193 -18.95 8.07 -22.83
C ILE A 193 -19.08 9.51 -22.31
N LEU A 194 -17.96 10.20 -22.16
CA LEU A 194 -17.93 11.59 -21.69
C LEU A 194 -18.14 12.51 -22.90
N GLN A 195 -19.13 13.41 -22.81
CA GLN A 195 -19.46 14.31 -23.91
C GLN A 195 -18.32 15.29 -24.18
N ARG A 196 -17.98 15.46 -25.46
CA ARG A 196 -17.00 16.46 -25.88
C ARG A 196 -17.62 17.86 -25.78
N GLY A 197 -16.94 18.75 -25.08
CA GLY A 197 -17.23 20.18 -25.10
C GLY A 197 -16.41 20.92 -26.16
N SER A 198 -16.45 22.25 -26.11
CA SER A 198 -15.62 23.12 -26.94
C SER A 198 -14.73 23.98 -26.06
N SER A 199 -13.46 24.15 -26.43
CA SER A 199 -12.57 25.12 -25.80
C SER A 199 -11.93 26.04 -26.82
N LYS A 200 -11.73 27.31 -26.43
CA LYS A 200 -11.08 28.35 -27.25
C LYS A 200 -9.60 28.51 -26.93
N LYS A 201 -9.10 27.91 -25.83
CA LYS A 201 -7.72 28.09 -25.34
C LYS A 201 -6.93 26.78 -25.41
N LEU A 202 -6.55 26.40 -26.63
CA LEU A 202 -5.81 25.17 -26.90
C LEU A 202 -4.32 25.45 -27.15
N ILE A 203 -3.48 24.63 -26.55
CA ILE A 203 -2.06 24.49 -26.87
C ILE A 203 -1.95 23.33 -27.86
N ARG A 204 -1.11 23.46 -28.88
CA ARG A 204 -0.91 22.40 -29.90
C ARG A 204 0.37 21.63 -29.58
N TRP A 205 0.34 20.30 -29.70
CA TRP A 205 1.51 19.46 -29.42
C TRP A 205 2.75 19.89 -30.23
N PRO A 206 2.66 20.16 -31.56
CA PRO A 206 3.81 20.56 -32.35
C PRO A 206 4.51 21.84 -31.87
N THR A 207 3.84 22.71 -31.09
CA THR A 207 4.45 23.95 -30.60
C THR A 207 5.34 23.75 -29.38
N VAL A 208 5.24 22.59 -28.71
CA VAL A 208 5.99 22.26 -27.48
C VAL A 208 6.66 20.89 -27.53
N ALA A 209 6.52 20.14 -28.64
CA ALA A 209 7.08 18.80 -28.78
C ALA A 209 8.63 18.78 -28.67
N SER A 210 9.29 19.86 -29.08
CA SER A 210 10.75 20.03 -28.95
C SER A 210 11.23 20.13 -27.51
N ASP A 211 10.34 20.47 -26.58
CA ASP A 211 10.63 20.69 -25.16
C ASP A 211 10.67 19.35 -24.39
N GLN A 212 10.43 18.22 -25.08
CA GLN A 212 10.58 16.87 -24.55
C GLN A 212 11.88 16.26 -25.07
N HIS A 213 12.86 16.14 -24.20
CA HIS A 213 14.16 15.54 -24.52
C HIS A 213 14.24 14.11 -24.00
N ILE A 214 14.25 13.15 -24.92
CA ILE A 214 14.42 11.73 -24.59
C ILE A 214 15.90 11.38 -24.70
N THR A 215 16.46 10.89 -23.60
CA THR A 215 17.88 10.48 -23.50
C THR A 215 17.98 9.05 -22.95
N LEU A 216 19.19 8.49 -22.96
CA LEU A 216 19.49 7.23 -22.28
C LEU A 216 19.22 7.30 -20.77
N ALA A 217 19.31 8.48 -20.14
CA ALA A 217 19.04 8.64 -18.71
C ALA A 217 17.55 8.80 -18.38
N GLY A 218 16.69 8.97 -19.39
CA GLY A 218 15.25 9.20 -19.23
C GLY A 218 14.72 10.37 -20.04
N THR A 219 13.49 10.76 -19.74
CA THR A 219 12.79 11.89 -20.39
C THR A 219 12.92 13.15 -19.54
N PHE A 220 13.45 14.21 -20.13
CA PHE A 220 13.55 15.54 -19.55
C PHE A 220 12.53 16.48 -20.19
N LEU A 221 11.86 17.26 -19.37
CA LEU A 221 10.91 18.28 -19.81
C LEU A 221 11.59 19.64 -19.61
N THR A 222 11.59 20.48 -20.65
CA THR A 222 12.14 21.83 -20.60
C THR A 222 11.07 22.87 -20.90
N ASP A 223 11.45 24.15 -20.80
CA ASP A 223 10.69 25.31 -21.29
C ASP A 223 9.18 25.26 -20.99
N GLN A 224 8.33 25.27 -22.03
CA GLN A 224 6.88 25.36 -21.84
C GLN A 224 6.31 24.08 -21.27
N LEU A 225 6.85 22.91 -21.64
CA LEU A 225 6.35 21.62 -21.18
C LEU A 225 6.64 21.41 -19.68
N ALA A 226 7.77 21.89 -19.17
CA ALA A 226 8.08 21.90 -17.74
C ALA A 226 7.12 22.81 -16.95
N VAL A 227 6.83 24.01 -17.46
CA VAL A 227 5.86 24.94 -16.86
C VAL A 227 4.45 24.34 -16.88
N LEU A 228 4.08 23.66 -17.96
CA LEU A 228 2.80 22.97 -18.07
C LEU A 228 2.68 21.85 -17.05
N GLU A 229 3.69 21.00 -16.89
CA GLU A 229 3.69 19.97 -15.84
C GLU A 229 3.38 20.58 -14.47
N GLN A 230 4.14 21.59 -14.06
CA GLN A 230 3.99 22.20 -12.75
C GLN A 230 2.59 22.82 -12.58
N THR A 231 2.11 23.51 -13.62
CA THR A 231 0.81 24.19 -13.59
C THR A 231 -0.36 23.21 -13.49
N LEU A 232 -0.35 22.14 -14.29
CA LEU A 232 -1.43 21.15 -14.31
C LEU A 232 -1.51 20.39 -12.97
N LEU A 233 -0.36 20.00 -12.41
CA LEU A 233 -0.28 19.34 -11.11
C LEU A 233 -0.74 20.26 -9.97
N ALA A 234 -0.25 21.51 -9.92
CA ALA A 234 -0.61 22.47 -8.89
C ALA A 234 -2.10 22.83 -8.94
N ARG A 235 -2.64 23.05 -10.15
CA ARG A 235 -4.05 23.32 -10.36
C ARG A 235 -4.92 22.16 -9.89
N THR A 236 -4.60 20.94 -10.31
CA THR A 236 -5.37 19.75 -9.91
C THR A 236 -5.35 19.58 -8.41
N HIS A 237 -4.18 19.72 -7.78
CA HIS A 237 -4.08 19.65 -6.33
C HIS A 237 -4.93 20.73 -5.63
N LEU A 238 -4.92 21.97 -6.12
CA LEU A 238 -5.73 23.06 -5.56
C LEU A 238 -7.24 22.87 -5.78
N ASP A 239 -7.65 22.44 -6.98
CA ASP A 239 -9.05 22.21 -7.34
C ASP A 239 -9.65 21.13 -6.42
N TRP A 240 -8.92 20.05 -6.16
CA TRP A 240 -9.36 18.98 -5.24
C TRP A 240 -9.38 19.38 -3.76
N LEU A 241 -8.58 20.37 -3.35
CA LEU A 241 -8.64 20.93 -2.00
C LEU A 241 -9.80 21.92 -1.82
N THR A 242 -10.22 22.59 -2.87
CA THR A 242 -11.17 23.73 -2.80
C THR A 242 -12.55 23.36 -3.31
N THR A 243 -12.66 22.91 -4.56
CA THR A 243 -13.93 22.66 -5.26
C THR A 243 -14.54 21.33 -4.81
N TRP A 244 -13.70 20.29 -4.71
CA TRP A 244 -14.14 18.92 -4.43
C TRP A 244 -14.12 18.53 -2.94
N SER A 245 -13.90 19.51 -2.05
CA SER A 245 -13.88 19.32 -0.60
C SER A 245 -15.21 19.64 0.09
N SER A 246 -16.22 20.08 -0.67
CA SER A 246 -17.55 20.47 -0.16
C SER A 246 -18.32 19.32 0.49
N THR A 247 -18.18 18.09 -0.03
CA THR A 247 -18.89 16.90 0.46
C THR A 247 -18.12 16.13 1.53
N CYS A 248 -16.79 16.19 1.49
CA CYS A 248 -15.91 15.54 2.45
C CYS A 248 -14.62 16.33 2.54
N ARG A 249 -14.16 16.59 3.77
CA ARG A 249 -12.95 17.38 3.98
C ARG A 249 -11.72 16.66 3.42
N VAL A 250 -10.99 17.35 2.58
CA VAL A 250 -9.74 16.89 1.97
C VAL A 250 -8.56 17.50 2.71
N TYR A 251 -7.59 16.67 3.09
CA TYR A 251 -6.40 17.10 3.81
C TYR A 251 -5.16 16.87 2.94
N PRO A 252 -4.37 17.91 2.67
CA PRO A 252 -3.12 17.76 1.95
C PRO A 252 -2.06 17.09 2.84
N LEU A 253 -1.31 16.17 2.26
CA LEU A 253 -0.19 15.46 2.89
C LEU A 253 1.05 15.53 2.01
N ALA A 254 2.18 15.84 2.65
CA ALA A 254 3.50 15.60 2.10
C ALA A 254 3.99 14.24 2.61
N LEU A 255 3.95 13.23 1.74
CA LEU A 255 4.37 11.88 2.07
C LEU A 255 5.83 11.65 1.66
N SER A 256 6.43 10.57 2.16
CA SER A 256 7.80 10.17 1.82
C SER A 256 7.83 9.41 0.49
N ASP A 257 8.87 9.61 -0.32
CA ASP A 257 9.14 8.77 -1.49
C ASP A 257 9.62 7.36 -1.11
N PHE A 258 10.02 7.18 0.15
CA PHE A 258 10.50 5.91 0.70
C PHE A 258 9.48 5.29 1.66
N ALA A 259 9.29 3.97 1.53
CA ALA A 259 8.49 3.16 2.44
C ALA A 259 9.28 1.93 2.91
N ARG A 260 9.01 1.48 4.14
CA ARG A 260 9.59 0.25 4.70
C ARG A 260 8.80 -0.98 4.25
N GLY A 261 9.45 -2.15 4.26
CA GLY A 261 8.87 -3.43 3.85
C GLY A 261 7.41 -3.67 4.28
N PRO A 262 7.03 -3.50 5.56
CA PRO A 262 5.65 -3.79 6.00
C PRO A 262 4.59 -2.91 5.32
N ALA A 263 4.94 -1.67 4.96
CA ALA A 263 4.02 -0.78 4.27
C ALA A 263 3.88 -1.14 2.79
N VAL A 264 4.99 -1.51 2.13
CA VAL A 264 5.01 -1.92 0.73
C VAL A 264 4.26 -3.24 0.54
N GLU A 265 4.59 -4.25 1.35
CA GLU A 265 3.93 -5.55 1.31
C GLU A 265 2.46 -5.47 1.75
N GLY A 266 2.17 -4.63 2.76
CA GLY A 266 0.81 -4.39 3.21
C GLY A 266 -0.08 -3.66 2.20
N ALA A 267 0.50 -2.78 1.37
CA ALA A 267 -0.23 -2.09 0.31
C ALA A 267 -0.51 -2.99 -0.90
N GLY A 268 0.39 -3.95 -1.19
CA GLY A 268 0.28 -4.86 -2.32
C GLY A 268 0.42 -4.20 -3.70
N TRP A 269 0.79 -2.91 -3.75
CA TRP A 269 1.01 -2.14 -4.97
C TRP A 269 2.12 -1.08 -4.75
N PRO A 270 3.31 -1.25 -5.36
CA PRO A 270 3.75 -2.43 -6.14
C PRO A 270 3.89 -3.69 -5.29
N ARG A 271 3.94 -4.86 -5.93
CA ARG A 271 4.35 -6.09 -5.25
C ARG A 271 5.81 -5.94 -4.79
N VAL A 272 6.15 -6.52 -3.63
CA VAL A 272 7.46 -6.32 -2.97
C VAL A 272 8.63 -6.79 -3.83
N ASP A 273 8.45 -7.90 -4.54
CA ASP A 273 9.42 -8.47 -5.49
C ASP A 273 9.70 -7.54 -6.68
N ARG A 274 8.74 -6.67 -7.02
CA ARG A 274 8.85 -5.69 -8.09
C ARG A 274 9.14 -4.28 -7.61
N ALA A 275 9.16 -4.05 -6.30
CA ALA A 275 9.43 -2.74 -5.72
C ALA A 275 10.93 -2.40 -5.87
N ILE A 276 11.24 -1.13 -6.11
CA ILE A 276 12.62 -0.66 -6.23
C ILE A 276 13.21 -0.62 -4.83
N ARG A 277 13.94 -1.66 -4.46
CA ARG A 277 14.59 -1.78 -3.16
C ARG A 277 15.88 -0.97 -3.15
N LEU A 278 16.09 -0.20 -2.08
CA LEU A 278 17.38 0.46 -1.85
C LEU A 278 18.40 -0.55 -1.32
N GLU A 279 19.67 -0.31 -1.60
CA GLU A 279 20.76 -1.12 -1.04
C GLU A 279 20.65 -1.16 0.50
N PRO A 280 20.67 -2.35 1.12
CA PRO A 280 20.62 -2.48 2.57
C PRO A 280 21.79 -1.75 3.22
N THR A 281 21.51 -1.04 4.32
CA THR A 281 22.56 -0.44 5.14
C THR A 281 23.09 -1.46 6.14
N ARG A 282 24.26 -1.22 6.74
CA ARG A 282 24.78 -2.07 7.83
C ARG A 282 23.78 -2.25 8.99
N SER A 283 22.91 -1.26 9.24
CA SER A 283 21.85 -1.37 10.26
C SER A 283 20.69 -2.28 9.88
N ASP A 284 20.56 -2.63 8.60
CA ASP A 284 19.56 -3.58 8.11
C ASP A 284 20.08 -5.03 8.12
N LEU A 285 21.36 -5.23 8.44
CA LEU A 285 22.03 -6.53 8.38
C LEU A 285 22.18 -7.13 9.77
N VAL A 286 21.96 -8.44 9.86
CA VAL A 286 22.26 -9.24 11.04
C VAL A 286 23.19 -10.37 10.62
N LEU A 287 24.34 -10.47 11.28
CA LEU A 287 25.28 -11.57 11.08
C LEU A 287 24.74 -12.83 11.76
N PHE A 288 24.38 -13.84 10.96
CA PHE A 288 24.05 -15.15 11.49
C PHE A 288 25.31 -16.01 11.58
N LYS A 289 25.57 -16.57 12.76
CA LYS A 289 26.60 -17.59 12.98
C LYS A 289 25.91 -18.88 13.42
N PRO A 290 25.81 -19.91 12.55
CA PRO A 290 25.23 -21.18 12.96
C PRO A 290 26.05 -21.75 14.13
N THR A 291 25.38 -22.08 15.22
CA THR A 291 26.02 -22.49 16.49
C THR A 291 26.08 -24.00 16.69
N SER A 292 25.52 -24.81 15.77
CA SER A 292 25.54 -26.27 15.90
C SER A 292 25.65 -26.99 14.55
N SER A 293 26.58 -27.93 14.46
CA SER A 293 26.89 -28.79 13.31
C SER A 293 25.86 -29.91 13.04
N ASN A 294 24.68 -29.87 13.66
CA ASN A 294 23.66 -30.94 13.57
C ASN A 294 22.45 -30.56 12.72
N ASP A 295 22.38 -29.32 12.21
CA ASP A 295 21.47 -29.00 11.12
C ASP A 295 22.14 -29.46 9.84
N CYS A 296 21.66 -30.56 9.29
CA CYS A 296 22.14 -31.18 8.05
C CYS A 296 21.83 -30.32 6.82
N GLN A 297 22.39 -29.11 6.77
CA GLN A 297 22.67 -28.26 5.61
C GLN A 297 23.86 -27.33 5.94
N ALA A 298 24.85 -27.85 6.67
CA ALA A 298 26.11 -27.16 6.89
C ALA A 298 26.91 -27.02 5.58
N GLN A 299 26.81 -25.88 4.89
CA GLN A 299 27.87 -25.33 4.03
C GLN A 299 27.57 -23.92 3.48
N ILE A 300 27.28 -22.93 4.33
CA ILE A 300 27.53 -21.52 3.95
C ILE A 300 28.16 -20.82 5.15
N SER A 301 29.33 -20.22 4.93
CA SER A 301 30.00 -19.28 5.83
C SER A 301 29.00 -18.29 6.43
N SER A 302 29.15 -17.89 7.69
CA SER A 302 28.38 -16.85 8.39
C SER A 302 27.55 -15.95 7.44
N GLU A 303 26.26 -16.24 7.31
CA GLU A 303 25.41 -15.62 6.30
C GLU A 303 24.86 -14.30 6.85
N TRP A 304 25.00 -13.22 6.09
CA TRP A 304 24.39 -11.94 6.43
C TRP A 304 22.91 -11.98 6.06
N LEU A 305 22.04 -11.73 7.02
CA LEU A 305 20.60 -11.66 6.82
C LEU A 305 20.15 -10.21 6.72
N VAL A 306 19.35 -9.88 5.71
CA VAL A 306 18.73 -8.56 5.57
C VAL A 306 17.38 -8.55 6.27
N ASN A 307 17.16 -7.61 7.19
CA ASN A 307 15.91 -7.46 7.92
C ASN A 307 14.79 -6.97 6.98
N PRO A 308 13.72 -7.76 6.78
CA PRO A 308 12.63 -7.37 5.89
C PRO A 308 11.81 -6.19 6.43
N HIS A 309 11.77 -5.99 7.75
CA HIS A 309 10.99 -4.90 8.37
C HIS A 309 11.68 -3.54 8.27
N THR A 310 13.01 -3.53 8.16
CA THR A 310 13.79 -2.30 7.96
C THR A 310 14.21 -2.12 6.50
N SER A 311 13.99 -3.07 5.61
CA SER A 311 14.25 -2.87 4.18
C SER A 311 13.48 -1.64 3.64
N ASN A 312 14.21 -0.76 2.93
CA ASN A 312 13.68 0.48 2.35
C ASN A 312 13.41 0.30 0.85
N TYR A 313 12.30 0.88 0.39
CA TYR A 313 11.87 0.84 -1.01
C TYR A 313 11.54 2.25 -1.49
N LEU A 314 11.94 2.54 -2.72
CA LEU A 314 11.56 3.74 -3.46
C LEU A 314 10.21 3.49 -4.14
N VAL A 315 9.16 4.12 -3.62
CA VAL A 315 7.77 3.93 -4.07
C VAL A 315 7.16 5.23 -4.62
N GLY A 316 7.59 6.36 -4.06
CA GLY A 316 7.12 7.69 -4.42
C GLY A 316 5.97 8.17 -3.54
N SER A 317 6.02 9.44 -3.17
CA SER A 317 5.15 10.13 -2.22
C SER A 317 3.69 10.16 -2.62
N ALA A 318 3.36 10.04 -3.91
CA ALA A 318 1.98 9.93 -4.37
C ALA A 318 1.49 8.46 -4.49
N SER A 319 2.31 7.48 -4.15
CA SER A 319 1.96 6.05 -4.26
C SER A 319 1.07 5.56 -3.13
N LEU A 320 0.30 4.50 -3.40
CA LEU A 320 -0.49 3.81 -2.38
C LEU A 320 0.37 3.28 -1.22
N ALA A 321 1.58 2.80 -1.51
CA ALA A 321 2.53 2.34 -0.50
C ALA A 321 2.95 3.46 0.47
N SER A 322 3.11 4.69 -0.01
CA SER A 322 3.41 5.84 0.87
C SER A 322 2.24 6.22 1.78
N PHE A 323 0.99 6.13 1.29
CA PHE A 323 -0.18 6.26 2.15
C PHE A 323 -0.25 5.15 3.20
N ALA A 324 0.02 3.91 2.80
CA ALA A 324 0.07 2.77 3.70
C ALA A 324 1.15 2.95 4.78
N ALA A 325 2.32 3.50 4.42
CA ALA A 325 3.40 3.81 5.36
C ALA A 325 2.97 4.88 6.37
N TYR A 326 2.27 5.92 5.91
CA TYR A 326 1.72 6.97 6.79
C TYR A 326 0.66 6.43 7.75
N LEU A 327 -0.15 5.47 7.31
CA LEU A 327 -1.27 4.90 8.09
C LEU A 327 -0.87 3.67 8.92
N LEU A 328 0.36 3.20 8.79
CA LEU A 328 0.86 1.98 9.42
C LEU A 328 0.67 2.02 10.94
N ARG A 329 -0.08 1.04 11.48
CA ARG A 329 -0.43 0.87 12.91
C ARG A 329 -1.20 2.03 13.54
N HIS A 330 -1.74 2.94 12.74
CA HIS A 330 -2.56 4.01 13.28
C HIS A 330 -3.91 3.50 13.77
N ARG A 331 -4.42 4.15 14.82
CA ARG A 331 -5.81 4.02 15.24
C ARG A 331 -6.44 5.39 15.20
N ILE A 332 -7.54 5.51 14.47
CA ILE A 332 -8.34 6.72 14.44
C ILE A 332 -9.01 6.87 15.81
N THR A 333 -8.79 7.99 16.48
CA THR A 333 -9.28 8.21 17.86
C THR A 333 -10.62 8.93 17.89
N ASP A 334 -10.84 9.91 17.01
CA ASP A 334 -12.09 10.66 16.89
C ASP A 334 -12.97 10.07 15.78
N PRO A 335 -14.14 9.49 16.09
CA PRO A 335 -15.09 9.03 15.07
C PRO A 335 -15.57 10.11 14.11
N ARG A 336 -15.57 11.37 14.53
CA ARG A 336 -15.99 12.50 13.69
C ARG A 336 -14.95 12.87 12.63
N ALA A 337 -13.75 12.28 12.70
CA ALA A 337 -12.74 12.45 11.67
C ALA A 337 -13.05 11.65 10.40
N LEU A 338 -14.00 10.70 10.44
CA LEU A 338 -14.41 9.89 9.30
C LEU A 338 -15.78 10.35 8.76
N PRO A 339 -16.01 10.31 7.44
CA PRO A 339 -15.06 9.96 6.39
C PRO A 339 -13.96 11.02 6.20
N LEU A 340 -12.78 10.57 5.77
CA LEU A 340 -11.59 11.41 5.58
C LEU A 340 -11.02 11.23 4.19
N ARG A 341 -10.60 12.32 3.54
CA ARG A 341 -9.82 12.27 2.30
C ARG A 341 -8.41 12.83 2.53
N LEU A 342 -7.40 12.05 2.16
CA LEU A 342 -6.00 12.41 2.24
C LEU A 342 -5.46 12.59 0.83
N LEU A 343 -4.98 13.77 0.49
CA LEU A 343 -4.49 14.13 -0.84
C LEU A 343 -2.97 14.28 -0.81
N SER A 344 -2.27 13.73 -1.79
CA SER A 344 -0.83 13.94 -1.96
C SER A 344 -0.48 14.21 -3.41
N LEU A 345 0.40 15.19 -3.60
CA LEU A 345 1.07 15.49 -4.87
C LEU A 345 2.54 15.09 -4.71
N GLY A 346 3.04 14.25 -5.61
CA GLY A 346 4.38 13.72 -5.47
C GLY A 346 4.81 12.82 -6.63
N SER A 347 5.93 12.14 -6.44
CA SER A 347 6.46 11.18 -7.41
C SER A 347 5.83 9.80 -7.24
N VAL A 348 5.92 8.98 -8.27
CA VAL A 348 5.71 7.53 -8.27
C VAL A 348 6.85 6.90 -9.06
N TYR A 349 7.41 5.82 -8.55
CA TYR A 349 8.52 5.11 -9.18
C TYR A 349 8.12 3.68 -9.54
N THR A 350 8.47 3.24 -10.74
CA THR A 350 8.17 1.89 -11.25
C THR A 350 9.40 1.30 -11.93
N THR A 351 9.62 0.00 -11.79
CA THR A 351 10.73 -0.69 -12.47
C THR A 351 10.52 -0.73 -13.98
N THR A 352 11.62 -0.81 -14.75
CA THR A 352 11.60 -0.93 -16.22
C THR A 352 11.67 -2.37 -16.72
N ALA A 353 11.59 -3.35 -15.81
CA ALA A 353 11.84 -4.76 -16.11
C ALA A 353 11.01 -5.27 -17.32
N PRO A 354 11.59 -6.11 -18.18
CA PRO A 354 10.96 -6.59 -19.39
C PRO A 354 9.89 -7.66 -19.07
N ASP A 355 8.82 -7.61 -19.88
CA ASP A 355 7.90 -8.68 -20.25
C ASP A 355 6.63 -8.90 -19.41
N ASN A 356 5.58 -8.14 -19.76
CA ASN A 356 4.41 -8.64 -20.50
C ASN A 356 3.65 -7.43 -21.05
N GLU A 357 3.12 -7.53 -22.26
CA GLU A 357 2.37 -6.50 -23.00
C GLU A 357 1.03 -6.05 -22.36
N ASP A 358 0.83 -6.23 -21.04
CA ASP A 358 -0.43 -5.93 -20.36
C ASP A 358 -0.37 -4.72 -19.39
N GLU A 359 0.76 -4.00 -19.31
CA GLU A 359 0.76 -2.64 -18.75
C GLU A 359 0.33 -1.61 -19.80
N LEU A 360 -1.00 -1.55 -20.03
CA LEU A 360 -1.74 -0.50 -20.74
C LEU A 360 -1.27 -0.17 -22.18
N PRO A 361 -2.17 -0.27 -23.18
CA PRO A 361 -1.85 0.07 -24.56
C PRO A 361 -1.72 1.61 -24.63
N GLY A 362 -0.49 2.13 -24.55
CA GLY A 362 -0.28 3.55 -24.22
C GLY A 362 1.15 4.05 -24.42
N ALA A 363 2.14 3.20 -24.14
CA ALA A 363 3.52 3.55 -24.39
C ALA A 363 3.80 3.47 -25.89
N ILE A 364 4.29 4.57 -26.47
CA ILE A 364 4.96 4.53 -27.76
C ILE A 364 6.13 3.55 -27.60
N ALA A 365 5.95 2.36 -28.14
CA ALA A 365 7.03 1.43 -28.40
C ALA A 365 7.96 2.12 -29.40
N GLY A 366 8.97 2.81 -28.88
CA GLY A 366 10.19 3.00 -29.62
C GLY A 366 10.69 1.62 -29.97
N LYS A 367 10.61 1.26 -31.26
CA LYS A 367 11.17 0.02 -31.80
C LYS A 367 12.62 -0.10 -31.34
N SER A 368 12.89 -1.01 -30.42
CA SER A 368 14.22 -1.55 -30.21
C SER A 368 14.08 -3.04 -29.95
N SER A 369 14.12 -3.80 -31.04
CA SER A 369 14.67 -5.15 -31.06
C SER A 369 16.06 -5.12 -30.44
N ALA A 370 16.13 -5.32 -29.12
CA ALA A 370 17.39 -5.46 -28.40
C ALA A 370 17.84 -6.91 -28.49
N SER A 371 18.81 -7.16 -29.37
CA SER A 371 19.71 -8.29 -29.25
C SER A 371 20.33 -8.34 -27.84
N ASN A 372 20.54 -9.55 -27.32
CA ASN A 372 20.99 -9.94 -25.96
C ASN A 372 22.31 -9.29 -25.43
N GLY A 373 22.48 -7.97 -25.43
CA GLY A 373 23.71 -7.31 -24.99
C GLY A 373 23.58 -5.97 -24.26
N ASP A 374 22.49 -5.23 -24.44
CA ASP A 374 22.46 -3.78 -24.09
C ASP A 374 21.51 -3.40 -22.94
N SER A 375 21.22 -4.33 -22.01
CA SER A 375 20.35 -4.07 -20.85
C SER A 375 20.88 -3.00 -19.87
N HIS A 376 22.12 -2.55 -20.01
CA HIS A 376 22.75 -1.54 -19.14
C HIS A 376 22.54 -0.09 -19.58
N LEU A 377 21.93 0.16 -20.74
CA LEU A 377 21.82 1.51 -21.32
C LEU A 377 20.57 2.29 -20.91
N PHE A 378 19.58 1.64 -20.29
CA PHE A 378 18.33 2.27 -19.85
C PHE A 378 18.24 2.37 -18.32
N PRO A 379 17.59 3.40 -17.77
CA PRO A 379 17.48 3.54 -16.33
C PRO A 379 16.68 2.35 -15.76
N PRO A 380 17.06 1.83 -14.59
CA PRO A 380 16.43 0.66 -13.98
C PRO A 380 14.98 0.92 -13.51
N PHE A 381 14.55 2.19 -13.50
CA PHE A 381 13.21 2.61 -13.13
C PHE A 381 12.78 3.86 -13.89
N LYS A 382 11.47 4.10 -13.89
CA LYS A 382 10.82 5.31 -14.39
C LYS A 382 10.28 6.11 -13.21
N GLN A 383 10.43 7.42 -13.27
CA GLN A 383 9.79 8.36 -12.35
C GLN A 383 8.66 9.10 -13.08
N ARG A 384 7.52 9.27 -12.41
CA ARG A 384 6.40 10.10 -12.87
C ARG A 384 5.83 10.92 -11.73
N LYS A 385 5.20 12.06 -12.02
CA LYS A 385 4.51 12.88 -11.02
C LYS A 385 3.01 12.65 -11.09
N GLN A 386 2.39 12.54 -9.91
CA GLN A 386 1.00 12.17 -9.76
C GLN A 386 0.33 12.95 -8.63
N VAL A 387 -0.95 13.26 -8.80
CA VAL A 387 -1.85 13.67 -7.71
C VAL A 387 -2.72 12.47 -7.33
N SER A 388 -2.67 12.08 -6.07
CA SER A 388 -3.35 10.90 -5.53
C SER A 388 -4.16 11.24 -4.30
N LEU A 389 -5.24 10.49 -4.10
CA LEU A 389 -6.13 10.63 -2.96
C LEU A 389 -6.43 9.27 -2.33
N VAL A 390 -6.47 9.22 -1.00
CA VAL A 390 -6.99 8.08 -0.24
C VAL A 390 -8.21 8.52 0.55
N GLY A 391 -9.34 7.88 0.30
CA GLY A 391 -10.56 7.99 1.10
C GLY A 391 -10.58 6.93 2.21
N LEU A 392 -10.88 7.33 3.44
CA LEU A 392 -11.02 6.46 4.61
C LEU A 392 -12.44 6.51 5.13
N THR A 393 -13.04 5.35 5.36
CA THR A 393 -14.42 5.20 5.82
C THR A 393 -14.53 4.11 6.90
N PRO A 394 -15.49 4.21 7.83
CA PRO A 394 -15.58 3.26 8.93
C PRO A 394 -16.22 1.93 8.51
N LYS A 395 -17.17 1.96 7.56
CA LYS A 395 -17.97 0.81 7.13
C LYS A 395 -17.76 0.48 5.66
N SER A 396 -18.05 -0.77 5.29
CA SER A 396 -17.97 -1.23 3.89
C SER A 396 -18.95 -0.49 2.98
N GLU A 397 -20.18 -0.24 3.43
CA GLU A 397 -21.20 0.49 2.66
C GLU A 397 -20.76 1.93 2.37
N ASP A 398 -20.21 2.62 3.37
CA ASP A 398 -19.68 3.98 3.22
C ASP A 398 -18.49 4.01 2.24
N CYS A 399 -17.68 2.94 2.23
CA CYS A 399 -16.54 2.78 1.33
C CYS A 399 -16.99 2.65 -0.13
N GLU A 400 -18.01 1.84 -0.39
CA GLU A 400 -18.58 1.70 -1.73
C GLU A 400 -19.26 3.00 -2.21
N ALA A 401 -20.00 3.67 -1.33
CA ALA A 401 -20.58 4.98 -1.63
C ALA A 401 -19.50 6.05 -1.91
N GLU A 402 -18.37 6.01 -1.22
CA GLU A 402 -17.22 6.89 -1.49
C GLU A 402 -16.52 6.55 -2.81
N PHE A 403 -16.43 5.27 -3.18
CA PHE A 403 -15.93 4.85 -4.49
C PHE A 403 -16.77 5.45 -5.62
N GLN A 404 -18.09 5.26 -5.58
CA GLN A 404 -19.00 5.83 -6.59
C GLN A 404 -18.90 7.36 -6.64
N ARG A 405 -18.91 8.02 -5.47
CA ARG A 405 -18.81 9.48 -5.35
C ARG A 405 -17.51 10.01 -5.96
N LEU A 406 -16.38 9.37 -5.67
CA LEU A 406 -15.08 9.76 -6.24
C LEU A 406 -15.05 9.52 -7.74
N THR A 407 -15.64 8.43 -8.25
CA THR A 407 -15.76 8.19 -9.70
C THR A 407 -16.57 9.28 -10.39
N ASP A 408 -17.72 9.69 -9.82
CA ASP A 408 -18.54 10.77 -10.37
C ASP A 408 -17.82 12.11 -10.35
N GLN A 409 -17.17 12.46 -9.25
CA GLN A 409 -16.36 13.67 -9.11
C GLN A 409 -15.18 13.67 -10.10
N LEU A 410 -14.56 12.52 -10.32
CA LEU A 410 -13.48 12.36 -11.29
C LEU A 410 -13.98 12.56 -12.73
N ILE A 411 -15.17 12.02 -13.08
CA ILE A 411 -15.80 12.29 -14.37
C ILE A 411 -16.03 13.79 -14.56
N GLU A 412 -16.67 14.44 -13.59
CA GLU A 412 -16.99 15.86 -13.67
C GLU A 412 -15.71 16.70 -13.79
N PHE A 413 -14.70 16.42 -12.97
CA PHE A 413 -13.38 17.03 -13.06
C PHE A 413 -12.78 16.91 -14.47
N TRP A 414 -12.70 15.70 -15.04
CA TRP A 414 -12.07 15.51 -16.35
C TRP A 414 -12.87 16.14 -17.49
N THR A 415 -14.20 16.11 -17.44
CA THR A 415 -15.04 16.80 -18.43
C THR A 415 -14.84 18.32 -18.43
N GLN A 416 -14.53 18.92 -17.27
CA GLN A 416 -14.21 20.34 -17.17
C GLN A 416 -12.72 20.65 -17.46
N PHE A 417 -11.83 19.71 -17.13
CA PHE A 417 -10.39 19.89 -17.23
C PHE A 417 -9.87 19.75 -18.68
N GLN A 418 -10.38 18.76 -19.44
CA GLN A 418 -10.06 18.53 -20.86
C GLN A 418 -11.33 18.19 -21.68
N PRO A 419 -12.32 19.10 -21.81
CA PRO A 419 -13.58 18.88 -22.52
C PRO A 419 -13.43 18.46 -23.98
N VAL A 420 -12.31 18.77 -24.65
CA VAL A 420 -12.09 18.43 -26.06
C VAL A 420 -11.63 16.98 -26.28
N TRP A 421 -11.18 16.29 -25.23
CA TRP A 421 -10.68 14.92 -25.33
C TRP A 421 -11.82 13.90 -25.35
N PRO A 422 -11.81 12.91 -26.27
CA PRO A 422 -12.75 11.81 -26.21
C PRO A 422 -12.42 10.87 -25.06
N MET A 423 -13.15 11.00 -23.98
CA MET A 423 -12.95 10.19 -22.79
C MET A 423 -14.12 9.22 -22.58
N ARG A 424 -13.82 8.10 -21.94
CA ARG A 424 -14.82 7.12 -21.50
C ARG A 424 -14.48 6.62 -20.10
N LEU A 425 -15.51 6.26 -19.35
CA LEU A 425 -15.38 5.51 -18.10
C LEU A 425 -15.47 4.01 -18.42
N VAL A 426 -14.52 3.24 -17.92
CA VAL A 426 -14.54 1.77 -17.98
C VAL A 426 -14.33 1.17 -16.60
N TYR A 427 -14.79 -0.06 -16.40
CA TYR A 427 -14.36 -0.90 -15.28
C TYR A 427 -13.25 -1.84 -15.73
N THR A 428 -12.25 -2.01 -14.87
CA THR A 428 -11.12 -2.92 -15.13
C THR A 428 -11.57 -4.38 -14.93
N PRO A 429 -11.28 -5.29 -15.88
CA PRO A 429 -11.50 -6.73 -15.70
C PRO A 429 -10.76 -7.30 -14.48
N ALA A 430 -11.30 -8.33 -13.84
CA ALA A 430 -10.73 -8.87 -12.61
C ALA A 430 -9.28 -9.35 -12.77
N GLU A 431 -8.93 -9.96 -13.91
CA GLU A 431 -7.56 -10.39 -14.22
C GLU A 431 -6.52 -9.25 -14.22
N HIS A 432 -6.96 -8.00 -14.44
CA HIS A 432 -6.11 -6.81 -14.49
C HIS A 432 -6.16 -5.97 -13.20
N LEU A 433 -6.92 -6.42 -12.18
CA LEU A 433 -6.96 -5.77 -10.87
C LEU A 433 -5.72 -6.13 -10.06
N TRP A 434 -5.15 -5.13 -9.37
CA TRP A 434 -4.10 -5.38 -8.39
C TRP A 434 -4.61 -6.26 -7.24
N PRO A 435 -3.72 -6.97 -6.52
CA PRO A 435 -4.12 -7.84 -5.42
C PRO A 435 -4.95 -7.12 -4.34
N CYS A 436 -4.73 -5.83 -4.10
CA CYS A 436 -5.47 -5.08 -3.08
C CYS A 436 -6.83 -4.55 -3.56
N GLU A 437 -7.12 -4.57 -4.86
CA GLU A 437 -8.32 -3.94 -5.44
C GLU A 437 -9.50 -4.89 -5.47
N MET A 438 -10.68 -4.44 -5.07
CA MET A 438 -11.95 -5.16 -5.27
C MET A 438 -12.60 -4.82 -6.61
N ALA A 439 -12.43 -3.58 -7.04
CA ALA A 439 -12.87 -3.04 -8.32
C ALA A 439 -12.02 -1.80 -8.65
N ARG A 440 -11.88 -1.51 -9.94
CA ARG A 440 -11.24 -0.27 -10.42
C ARG A 440 -12.06 0.32 -11.55
N SER A 441 -12.41 1.59 -11.38
CA SER A 441 -12.96 2.43 -12.45
C SER A 441 -11.83 3.29 -13.01
N ALA A 442 -11.79 3.44 -14.33
CA ALA A 442 -10.75 4.20 -15.01
C ALA A 442 -11.37 5.14 -16.05
N ILE A 443 -10.82 6.34 -16.14
CA ILE A 443 -11.10 7.28 -17.23
C ILE A 443 -10.02 7.07 -18.27
N GLU A 444 -10.43 6.69 -19.47
CA GLU A 444 -9.55 6.43 -20.60
C GLU A 444 -9.78 7.44 -21.71
N LEU A 445 -8.69 7.88 -22.33
CA LEU A 445 -8.72 8.53 -23.64
C LEU A 445 -8.95 7.47 -24.72
N HIS A 446 -10.03 7.63 -25.49
CA HIS A 446 -10.42 6.73 -26.56
C HIS A 446 -10.52 7.48 -27.88
N LEU A 447 -9.52 7.31 -28.75
CA LEU A 447 -9.48 8.00 -30.03
C LEU A 447 -10.25 7.23 -31.10
N ASP A 448 -9.82 5.99 -31.35
CA ASP A 448 -10.42 5.05 -32.31
C ASP A 448 -10.29 3.61 -31.78
N SER A 449 -11.00 2.65 -32.38
CA SER A 449 -11.03 1.23 -31.95
C SER A 449 -9.68 0.52 -32.05
N GLU A 450 -8.80 0.95 -32.95
CA GLU A 450 -7.48 0.34 -33.19
C GLU A 450 -6.37 1.01 -32.39
N SER A 451 -6.64 2.18 -31.81
CA SER A 451 -5.63 2.94 -31.10
C SER A 451 -5.50 2.46 -29.65
N PRO A 452 -4.26 2.30 -29.15
CA PRO A 452 -4.03 2.08 -27.73
C PRO A 452 -4.81 3.11 -26.86
N THR A 453 -5.44 2.69 -25.76
CA THR A 453 -6.16 3.59 -24.82
C THR A 453 -5.25 4.11 -23.72
N VAL A 454 -5.26 5.43 -23.49
CA VAL A 454 -4.47 6.03 -22.40
C VAL A 454 -5.35 6.15 -21.16
N GLN A 455 -5.03 5.44 -20.08
CA GLN A 455 -5.66 5.66 -18.78
C GLN A 455 -5.19 7.00 -18.19
N LEU A 456 -6.10 7.94 -18.02
CA LEU A 456 -5.82 9.29 -17.52
C LEU A 456 -5.89 9.36 -15.98
N ALA A 457 -6.85 8.63 -15.42
CA ALA A 457 -7.15 8.62 -14.00
C ALA A 457 -7.90 7.34 -13.62
N SER A 458 -7.93 7.01 -12.33
CA SER A 458 -8.64 5.84 -11.83
C SER A 458 -9.03 5.96 -10.37
N VAL A 459 -10.09 5.26 -9.99
CA VAL A 459 -10.52 5.06 -8.60
C VAL A 459 -10.59 3.56 -8.35
N SER A 460 -9.98 3.11 -7.25
CA SER A 460 -9.86 1.72 -6.84
C SER A 460 -10.55 1.53 -5.50
N LEU A 461 -11.52 0.61 -5.45
CA LEU A 461 -12.17 0.19 -4.21
C LEU A 461 -11.26 -0.85 -3.53
N LEU A 462 -10.78 -0.56 -2.31
CA LEU A 462 -9.83 -1.44 -1.61
C LEU A 462 -10.45 -2.17 -0.42
N GLY A 463 -11.58 -1.69 0.10
CA GLY A 463 -12.19 -2.25 1.31
C GLY A 463 -11.23 -2.20 2.48
N ASP A 464 -11.19 -3.24 3.29
CA ASP A 464 -10.33 -3.30 4.49
C ASP A 464 -9.02 -4.10 4.28
N TRP A 465 -8.73 -4.58 3.07
CA TRP A 465 -7.60 -5.48 2.79
C TRP A 465 -6.25 -4.89 3.21
N ILE A 466 -5.96 -3.64 2.84
CA ILE A 466 -4.71 -2.95 3.24
C ILE A 466 -4.73 -2.70 4.74
N SER A 467 -5.84 -2.18 5.28
CA SER A 467 -5.94 -1.79 6.69
C SER A 467 -5.73 -2.97 7.66
N ARG A 468 -6.18 -4.18 7.29
CA ARG A 468 -5.92 -5.43 8.03
C ARG A 468 -4.46 -5.81 8.06
N ARG A 469 -3.75 -5.55 6.96
CA ARG A 469 -2.32 -5.83 6.81
C ARG A 469 -1.46 -4.83 7.55
N ILE A 470 -1.75 -3.53 7.42
CA ILE A 470 -0.96 -2.46 8.05
C ILE A 470 -1.42 -2.14 9.48
N GLY A 471 -2.49 -2.77 9.98
CA GLY A 471 -3.02 -2.56 11.32
C GLY A 471 -3.70 -1.21 11.53
N LEU A 472 -4.28 -0.62 10.48
CA LEU A 472 -5.07 0.62 10.56
C LEU A 472 -6.47 0.33 11.13
N LYS A 473 -6.79 0.94 12.27
CA LYS A 473 -8.03 0.63 13.02
C LYS A 473 -8.94 1.85 13.19
N ASN A 474 -10.24 1.57 13.14
CA ASN A 474 -11.31 2.49 13.51
C ASN A 474 -11.27 2.85 15.01
N PRO A 475 -11.98 3.92 15.42
CA PRO A 475 -12.16 4.27 16.82
C PRO A 475 -12.78 3.13 17.62
N LYS A 476 -12.41 3.03 18.89
CA LYS A 476 -13.07 2.10 19.81
C LYS A 476 -14.52 2.56 19.98
N SER A 477 -15.48 1.69 19.64
CA SER A 477 -16.89 1.92 19.97
C SER A 477 -17.01 2.05 21.49
N SER A 478 -17.55 3.17 21.98
CA SER A 478 -17.81 3.40 23.41
C SER A 478 -19.01 2.60 23.92
N THR A 479 -19.86 2.10 23.03
CA THR A 479 -21.01 1.27 23.38
C THR A 479 -20.62 -0.21 23.48
N ARG A 480 -20.70 -0.75 24.71
CA ARG A 480 -20.77 -2.18 25.02
C ARG A 480 -22.13 -2.76 24.58
N SER A 481 -22.59 -2.50 23.35
CA SER A 481 -23.75 -3.21 22.83
C SER A 481 -23.27 -4.54 22.26
N SER A 482 -23.50 -5.61 23.02
CA SER A 482 -23.39 -6.99 22.59
C SER A 482 -24.18 -7.21 21.30
N ASN A 483 -23.52 -7.80 20.29
CA ASN A 483 -24.08 -8.52 19.12
C ASN A 483 -23.76 -8.00 17.71
N GLU A 484 -23.02 -6.91 17.54
CA GLU A 484 -22.35 -6.66 16.25
C GLU A 484 -20.84 -6.75 16.43
N THR A 485 -20.23 -7.79 15.85
CA THR A 485 -18.80 -7.88 15.58
C THR A 485 -18.41 -6.76 14.61
N LYS A 486 -18.37 -5.51 15.08
CA LYS A 486 -17.98 -4.36 14.25
C LYS A 486 -16.53 -4.56 13.82
N ASN A 487 -16.34 -4.71 12.51
CA ASN A 487 -15.04 -4.78 11.88
C ASN A 487 -14.16 -3.62 12.41
N PRO A 488 -13.06 -3.91 13.13
CA PRO A 488 -12.27 -2.86 13.75
C PRO A 488 -11.37 -2.12 12.75
N TYR A 489 -11.35 -2.55 11.49
CA TYR A 489 -10.48 -2.02 10.45
C TYR A 489 -11.18 -0.98 9.57
N THR A 490 -10.41 0.01 9.13
CA THR A 490 -10.88 1.12 8.30
C THR A 490 -10.94 0.71 6.83
N HIS A 491 -12.02 1.05 6.14
CA HIS A 491 -12.16 0.74 4.72
C HIS A 491 -11.60 1.88 3.86
N MET A 492 -10.97 1.52 2.74
CA MET A 492 -10.14 2.41 1.94
C MET A 492 -10.60 2.46 0.48
N VAL A 493 -10.54 3.66 -0.11
CA VAL A 493 -10.63 3.90 -1.55
C VAL A 493 -9.37 4.66 -1.95
N TYR A 494 -8.76 4.29 -3.07
CA TYR A 494 -7.60 5.01 -3.62
C TYR A 494 -7.98 5.62 -4.97
N ALA A 495 -7.57 6.86 -5.23
CA ALA A 495 -7.79 7.51 -6.49
C ALA A 495 -6.47 8.08 -7.02
N GLN A 496 -6.11 7.68 -8.24
CA GLN A 496 -5.15 8.41 -9.07
C GLN A 496 -5.95 9.48 -9.82
N LEU A 497 -5.84 10.73 -9.35
CA LEU A 497 -6.61 11.85 -9.90
C LEU A 497 -6.02 12.32 -11.23
N MET A 498 -4.69 12.33 -11.30
CA MET A 498 -3.93 12.80 -12.45
C MET A 498 -2.51 12.24 -12.44
N ASP A 499 -2.05 11.76 -13.58
CA ASP A 499 -0.65 11.40 -13.84
C ASP A 499 -0.12 12.19 -15.03
N ILE A 500 1.01 12.88 -14.87
CA ILE A 500 1.50 13.80 -15.89
C ILE A 500 1.92 13.07 -17.17
N ARG A 501 2.47 11.86 -17.03
CA ARG A 501 2.89 11.06 -18.19
C ARG A 501 1.69 10.66 -19.03
N SER A 502 0.59 10.28 -18.38
CA SER A 502 -0.67 9.97 -19.05
C SER A 502 -1.27 11.20 -19.75
N ILE A 503 -1.18 12.38 -19.15
CA ILE A 503 -1.59 13.63 -19.82
C ILE A 503 -0.75 13.90 -21.06
N PHE A 504 0.57 13.82 -20.98
CA PHE A 504 1.41 14.12 -22.14
C PHE A 504 1.27 13.07 -23.25
N ALA A 505 1.08 11.80 -22.90
CA ALA A 505 0.70 10.78 -23.88
C ALA A 505 -0.65 11.11 -24.55
N GLY A 506 -1.64 11.57 -23.77
CA GLY A 506 -2.92 12.02 -24.31
C GLY A 506 -2.80 13.28 -25.19
N PHE A 507 -1.97 14.23 -24.79
CA PHE A 507 -1.70 15.47 -25.53
C PHE A 507 -1.00 15.18 -26.86
N GLU A 508 0.03 14.33 -26.85
CA GLU A 508 0.73 13.89 -28.05
C GLU A 508 -0.25 13.23 -29.05
N ARG A 509 -1.13 12.34 -28.57
CA ARG A 509 -2.07 11.62 -29.44
C ARG A 509 -3.23 12.46 -29.96
N THR A 510 -3.75 13.38 -29.15
CA THR A 510 -4.86 14.26 -29.55
C THR A 510 -4.37 15.49 -30.32
N GLY A 511 -3.08 15.83 -30.19
CA GLY A 511 -2.46 17.01 -30.76
C GLY A 511 -2.82 18.31 -30.05
N VAL A 512 -3.70 18.30 -29.04
CA VAL A 512 -4.18 19.51 -28.35
C VAL A 512 -4.35 19.29 -26.85
N LEU A 513 -4.04 20.32 -26.06
CA LEU A 513 -4.25 20.36 -24.61
C LEU A 513 -4.93 21.67 -24.26
N GLU A 514 -5.98 21.61 -23.46
CA GLU A 514 -6.60 22.81 -22.90
C GLU A 514 -5.71 23.44 -21.83
N ARG A 515 -5.40 24.71 -22.03
CA ARG A 515 -4.57 25.51 -21.11
C ARG A 515 -5.26 25.82 -19.78
N GLY A 516 -6.61 25.82 -19.78
CA GLY A 516 -7.43 26.31 -18.68
C GLY A 516 -7.52 27.85 -18.62
N PRO A 517 -8.37 28.40 -17.73
CA PRO A 517 -8.27 29.81 -17.36
C PRO A 517 -6.94 30.06 -16.64
N VAL A 518 -6.22 31.08 -17.09
CA VAL A 518 -5.01 31.63 -16.43
C VAL A 518 -5.46 32.55 -15.32
#